data_AF-L1PXN6-F1
#
_entry.id   AF-L1PXN6-F1
#
_cell.length_a   1.000
_cell.length_b   1.000
_cell.length_c   1.000
_cell.angle_alpha   90.00
_cell.angle_beta   90.00
_cell.angle_gamma   90.00
#
_symmetry.space_group_name_H-M   'P 1'
#
loop_
_entity.id
_entity.type
_entity.pdbx_description
1 polymer ?
#
loop_
_entity_poly.entity_id
_entity_poly.type
_entity_poly.pdbx_seq_one_letter_code
_entity_poly.pdbx_strand_id
1 'polypeptide(L)' 'MLTSDTQEYISQILSFTDANGNDTTKEQVEANYRQIKLDVVEIIEREKERIANDPELRHLGEKEGEYS' A
#
# COMPACT_ATOMS: atom_id res chain seq x y z
N MET A 1 -18.40 -14.16 -14.15
CA MET A 1 -17.79 -15.26 -13.38
C MET A 1 -16.34 -14.88 -13.11
N LEU A 2 -15.86 -15.03 -11.88
CA LEU A 2 -14.43 -14.98 -11.59
C LEU A 2 -13.76 -16.19 -12.24
N THR A 3 -12.53 -16.05 -12.72
CA THR A 3 -11.75 -17.18 -13.23
C THR A 3 -11.32 -18.08 -12.06
N SER A 4 -11.10 -19.36 -12.31
CA SER A 4 -10.60 -20.31 -11.31
C SER A 4 -9.35 -19.75 -10.61
N ASP A 5 -8.44 -19.17 -11.38
CA ASP A 5 -7.20 -18.57 -10.90
C ASP A 5 -7.44 -17.40 -9.93
N THR A 6 -8.42 -16.52 -10.22
CA THR A 6 -8.76 -15.42 -9.30
C THR A 6 -9.43 -15.91 -8.01
N GLN A 7 -10.21 -17.00 -8.06
CA GLN A 7 -10.79 -17.58 -6.84
C GLN A 7 -9.70 -18.21 -5.96
N GLU A 8 -8.78 -18.96 -6.58
CA GLU A 8 -7.68 -19.60 -5.88
C GLU A 8 -6.75 -18.57 -5.22
N TYR A 9 -6.45 -17.48 -5.91
CA TYR A 9 -5.63 -16.39 -5.37
C TYR A 9 -6.27 -15.71 -4.16
N ILE A 10 -7.59 -15.47 -4.19
CA ILE A 10 -8.33 -14.92 -3.04
C ILE A 10 -8.27 -15.88 -1.85
N SER A 11 -8.45 -17.19 -2.08
CA SER A 11 -8.34 -18.19 -1.02
C SER A 11 -6.95 -18.23 -0.37
N GLN A 12 -5.89 -18.07 -1.17
CA GLN A 12 -4.52 -18.00 -0.66
C GLN A 12 -4.27 -16.74 0.18
N ILE A 13 -4.79 -15.58 -0.23
CA ILE A 13 -4.70 -14.33 0.54
C ILE A 13 -5.44 -14.41 1.87
N LEU A 14 -6.58 -15.12 1.92
CA LEU A 14 -7.39 -15.30 3.12
C LEU A 14 -6.88 -16.43 4.02
N SER A 15 -5.89 -17.21 3.58
CA SER A 15 -5.29 -18.28 4.37
C SER A 15 -4.25 -17.71 5.32
N PHE A 16 -4.56 -17.75 6.61
CA PHE A 16 -3.60 -17.45 7.68
C PHE A 16 -2.77 -18.68 8.07
N THR A 17 -2.79 -19.74 7.29
CA THR A 17 -2.05 -20.97 7.58
C THR A 17 -0.92 -21.18 6.58
N ASP A 18 0.27 -21.54 7.06
CA ASP A 18 1.41 -21.87 6.21
C ASP A 18 1.28 -23.28 5.59
N ALA A 19 2.24 -23.66 4.74
CA ALA A 19 2.27 -24.97 4.06
C ALA A 19 2.35 -26.17 5.01
N ASN A 20 2.72 -25.96 6.29
CA ASN A 20 2.82 -27.01 7.30
C ASN A 20 1.57 -27.08 8.20
N GLY A 21 0.61 -26.17 8.03
CA GLY A 21 -0.58 -26.10 8.88
C GLY A 21 -0.45 -25.17 10.08
N ASN A 22 0.61 -24.37 10.20
CA ASN A 22 0.80 -23.44 11.33
C ASN A 22 0.03 -22.13 11.10
N ASP A 23 -0.57 -21.59 12.17
CA ASP A 23 -1.15 -20.25 12.16
C ASP A 23 -0.06 -19.18 12.00
N THR A 24 -0.30 -18.25 11.08
CA THR A 24 0.58 -17.13 10.69
C THR A 24 -0.16 -15.79 10.72
N THR A 25 -1.35 -15.76 11.34
CA THR A 25 -2.22 -14.56 11.36
C THR A 25 -1.45 -13.31 11.78
N LYS A 26 -0.66 -13.41 12.85
CA LYS A 26 0.07 -12.27 13.40
C LYS A 26 1.17 -11.80 12.45
N GLU A 27 1.99 -12.72 11.95
CA GLU A 27 3.11 -12.44 11.06
C GLU A 27 2.63 -11.79 9.77
N GLN A 28 1.56 -12.32 9.16
CA GLN A 28 0.98 -11.76 7.95
C GLN A 28 0.38 -10.37 8.18
N VAL A 29 -0.37 -10.17 9.26
CA VAL A 29 -0.94 -8.83 9.59
C VAL A 29 0.17 -7.81 9.80
N GLU A 30 1.23 -8.17 10.53
CA GLU A 30 2.35 -7.27 10.75
C GLU A 30 3.15 -6.99 9.46
N ALA A 31 3.35 -7.99 8.61
CA ALA A 31 4.01 -7.82 7.31
C ALA A 31 3.18 -6.89 6.40
N ASN A 32 1.86 -7.12 6.30
CA ASN A 32 0.95 -6.29 5.53
C ASN A 32 0.95 -4.84 6.02
N TYR A 33 0.89 -4.64 7.35
CA TYR A 33 0.95 -3.30 7.93
C TYR A 33 2.25 -2.58 7.61
N ARG A 34 3.40 -3.27 7.67
CA ARG A 34 4.71 -2.71 7.30
C ARG A 34 4.75 -2.36 5.81
N GLN A 35 4.27 -3.24 4.94
CA GLN A 35 4.27 -3.00 3.50
C GLN A 35 3.38 -1.81 3.12
N ILE A 36 2.13 -1.78 3.61
CA ILE A 36 1.21 -0.68 3.36
C ILE A 36 1.80 0.66 3.82
N LYS A 37 2.50 0.69 4.96
CA LYS A 37 3.18 1.91 5.41
C LYS A 37 4.27 2.37 4.45
N LEU A 38 5.09 1.45 3.94
CA LEU A 38 6.14 1.77 2.97
C LEU A 38 5.53 2.27 1.67
N ASP A 39 4.49 1.60 1.17
CA ASP A 39 3.79 1.97 -0.05
C ASP A 39 3.18 3.37 0.06
N VAL A 40 2.55 3.69 1.21
CA VAL A 40 1.98 5.02 1.45
C VAL A 40 3.06 6.10 1.43
N VAL A 41 4.21 5.86 2.07
CA VAL A 41 5.33 6.82 2.06
C VAL A 41 5.85 7.01 0.64
N GLU A 42 6.04 5.92 -0.11
CA GLU A 42 6.49 5.99 -1.49
C GLU A 42 5.51 6.75 -2.40
N ILE A 43 4.21 6.52 -2.24
CA ILE A 43 3.17 7.26 -2.97
C ILE A 43 3.27 8.75 -2.65
N ILE A 44 3.40 9.12 -1.38
CA ILE A 44 3.53 10.52 -0.98
C ILE A 44 4.74 11.18 -1.64
N GLU A 45 5.91 10.55 -1.60
CA GLU A 45 7.13 11.12 -2.19
C GLU A 45 7.03 11.25 -3.71
N ARG A 46 6.51 10.23 -4.39
CA ARG A 46 6.27 10.26 -5.84
C ARG A 46 5.28 11.36 -6.22
N GLU A 47 4.19 11.52 -5.46
CA GLU A 47 3.20 12.54 -5.74
C GLU A 47 3.71 13.94 -5.41
N LYS A 48 4.55 14.12 -4.38
CA LYS A 48 5.26 15.38 -4.12
C LYS A 48 6.14 15.77 -5.30
N GLU A 49 6.92 14.83 -5.84
CA GLU A 49 7.74 15.07 -7.03
C GLU A 49 6.87 15.41 -8.26
N ARG A 50 5.80 14.64 -8.49
CA ARG A 50 4.87 14.88 -9.59
C ARG A 50 4.22 16.26 -9.51
N ILE A 51 3.78 16.67 -8.32
CA ILE A 51 3.18 17.98 -8.07
C ILE A 51 4.19 19.10 -8.30
N ALA A 52 5.42 18.96 -7.81
CA ALA A 52 6.47 19.97 -7.99
C ALA A 52 6.84 20.18 -9.47
N ASN A 53 6.82 19.11 -10.26
CA ASN A 53 7.20 19.14 -11.67
C ASN A 53 6.05 19.50 -12.62
N ASP A 54 4.80 19.48 -12.17
CA ASP A 54 3.63 19.81 -12.98
C ASP A 54 3.30 21.32 -12.85
N PRO A 55 3.40 22.12 -13.94
CA PRO A 55 3.15 23.55 -13.90
C PRO A 55 1.78 23.96 -13.40
N GLU A 56 0.76 23.10 -13.61
CA GLU A 56 -0.63 23.32 -13.22
C GLU A 56 -0.88 22.90 -11.76
N LEU A 57 -0.01 22.08 -11.17
CA LEU A 57 -0.19 21.57 -9.79
C LEU A 57 0.81 22.13 -8.79
N ARG A 58 1.97 22.65 -9.22
CA ARG A 58 3.04 23.16 -8.33
C ARG A 58 2.59 24.16 -7.28
N HIS A 59 1.52 24.91 -7.56
CA HIS A 59 0.92 25.86 -6.62
C HIS A 59 0.35 25.18 -5.35
N LEU A 60 0.14 23.85 -5.37
CA LEU A 60 -0.31 23.07 -4.22
C LEU A 60 0.82 22.81 -3.22
N GLY A 61 2.09 22.80 -3.66
CA GLY A 61 3.25 22.56 -2.79
C GLY A 61 3.62 23.75 -1.90
N GLU A 62 3.13 24.95 -2.22
CA GLU A 62 3.46 26.19 -1.51
C GLU A 62 2.68 26.35 -0.18
N LYS A 63 1.69 25.49 0.11
CA LYS A 63 0.82 25.58 1.28
C LYS A 63 1.39 24.99 2.57
N GLU A 64 2.55 24.33 2.56
CA GLU A 64 3.15 23.77 3.79
C GLU A 64 3.63 24.85 4.80
N GLY A 65 3.59 26.13 4.46
CA GLY A 65 3.99 27.25 5.33
C GLY A 65 2.91 27.93 6.18
N GLU A 66 1.61 27.61 6.01
CA GLU A 66 0.51 28.33 6.69
C GLU A 66 0.03 27.70 8.02
N TYR A 67 0.62 26.57 8.41
CA TYR A 67 0.31 25.90 9.68
C TYR A 67 1.58 25.73 10.53
N SER A 68 2.20 26.84 10.89
CA SER A 68 3.19 26.94 11.99
C SER A 68 2.65 27.77 13.12
#